data_AF-A0A526V6C3-F1
#
_entry.id   AF-A0A526V6C3-F1
#
_cell.length_a   1.000
_cell.length_b   1.000
_cell.length_c   1.000
_cell.angle_alpha   90.00
_cell.angle_beta   90.00
_cell.angle_gamma   90.00
#
_symmetry.space_group_name_H-M   'P 1'
#
loop_
_entity.id
_entity.type
_entity.pdbx_description
1 polymer ?
#
loop_
_entity_poly.entity_id
_entity_poly.type
_entity_poly.pdbx_seq_one_letter_code
_entity_poly.pdbx_strand_id
1 'polypeptide(L)'
;MDHSSDTMVPLETLRAFDAAARTGSFSAAAEKLNITHGAVSRQIAKLEDWLGLKVFDRGARGVSLTIEGNRLHLRTAEAFALISTHSDRWVEPRGTAVVRLTSIPSVSGLWLMPRMAALENNPSKLRIVLDVDIRQADLADEGIDLSIRCGRGGIPGRVSVQLFEEHVFPVASPELAREIGRGDPARLLKYPLINDSDASAWRAWFAAQGM
;
A
#
# COMPACT_ATOMS: atom_id res chain seq x y z
N MET A 1 24.25 -16.89 25.02
CA MET A 1 23.25 -16.12 24.25
C MET A 1 22.61 -17.12 23.32
N ASP A 2 21.55 -17.77 23.80
CA ASP A 2 20.79 -18.75 23.04
C ASP A 2 19.64 -17.99 22.37
N HIS A 3 19.79 -17.67 21.09
CA HIS A 3 18.67 -17.19 20.29
C HIS A 3 17.77 -18.39 20.06
N SER A 4 16.67 -18.44 20.81
CA SER A 4 15.62 -19.45 20.68
C SER A 4 15.34 -19.69 19.20
N SER A 5 15.53 -20.93 18.77
CA SER A 5 15.55 -21.39 17.36
C SER A 5 14.18 -21.40 16.69
N ASP A 6 13.29 -20.48 17.05
CA ASP A 6 11.96 -20.35 16.47
C ASP A 6 11.89 -19.09 15.63
N THR A 7 12.01 -19.26 14.31
CA THR A 7 12.08 -18.17 13.31
C THR A 7 10.76 -17.37 13.26
N MET A 8 9.66 -17.92 13.78
CA MET A 8 8.35 -17.28 13.75
C MET A 8 7.99 -16.62 15.08
N VAL A 9 7.50 -15.37 14.99
CA VAL A 9 6.96 -14.64 16.13
C VAL A 9 5.71 -15.36 16.67
N PRO A 10 5.55 -15.55 17.99
CA PRO A 10 4.32 -16.08 18.56
C PRO A 10 3.12 -15.16 18.28
N LEU A 11 2.23 -15.52 17.36
CA LEU A 11 1.16 -14.60 16.88
C LEU A 11 0.21 -14.11 17.98
N GLU A 12 -0.08 -14.94 18.98
CA GLU A 12 -0.91 -14.54 20.13
C GLU A 12 -0.30 -13.37 20.92
N THR A 13 1.04 -13.31 20.98
CA THR A 13 1.73 -12.25 21.71
C THR A 13 1.65 -10.93 20.97
N LEU A 14 1.71 -10.94 19.63
CA LEU A 14 1.50 -9.76 18.79
C LEU A 14 0.08 -9.19 18.95
N ARG A 15 -0.95 -10.05 19.07
CA ARG A 15 -2.33 -9.60 19.29
C ARG A 15 -2.49 -8.92 20.66
N ALA A 16 -1.91 -9.49 21.72
CA ALA A 16 -1.90 -8.87 23.05
C ALA A 16 -1.11 -7.54 23.06
N PHE A 17 0.01 -7.50 22.36
CA PHE A 17 0.86 -6.34 22.18
C PHE A 17 0.16 -5.19 21.46
N ASP A 18 -0.45 -5.42 20.29
CA ASP A 18 -1.21 -4.38 19.55
C ASP A 18 -2.37 -3.82 20.40
N ALA A 19 -3.11 -4.68 21.10
CA ALA A 19 -4.19 -4.23 21.96
C ALA A 19 -3.68 -3.34 23.11
N ALA A 20 -2.62 -3.74 23.80
CA ALA A 20 -2.00 -2.97 24.88
C ALA A 20 -1.38 -1.65 24.40
N ALA A 21 -0.75 -1.65 23.22
CA ALA A 21 -0.21 -0.47 22.58
C ALA A 21 -1.30 0.58 22.29
N ARG A 22 -2.45 0.15 21.75
CA ARG A 22 -3.56 1.03 21.41
C ARG A 22 -4.29 1.58 22.64
N THR A 23 -4.41 0.80 23.71
CA THR A 23 -5.16 1.20 24.91
C THR A 23 -4.30 1.92 25.94
N GLY A 24 -2.97 1.77 25.90
CA GLY A 24 -2.06 2.26 26.94
C GLY A 24 -2.27 1.58 28.31
N SER A 25 -3.00 0.46 28.34
CA SER A 25 -3.38 -0.25 29.58
C SER A 25 -3.56 -1.74 29.33
N PHE A 26 -2.86 -2.56 30.11
CA PHE A 26 -3.01 -4.02 30.07
C PHE A 26 -4.39 -4.48 30.54
N SER A 27 -5.03 -3.76 31.47
CA SER A 27 -6.39 -4.07 31.91
C SER A 27 -7.40 -3.82 30.81
N ALA A 28 -7.33 -2.66 30.14
CA ALA A 28 -8.22 -2.34 29.02
C ALA A 28 -7.97 -3.25 27.81
N ALA A 29 -6.72 -3.65 27.58
CA ALA A 29 -6.40 -4.64 26.54
C ALA A 29 -7.00 -6.02 26.86
N ALA A 30 -6.95 -6.43 28.13
CA ALA A 30 -7.52 -7.69 28.59
C ALA A 30 -9.04 -7.73 28.38
N GLU A 31 -9.73 -6.66 28.75
CA GLU A 31 -11.17 -6.48 28.50
C GLU A 31 -11.49 -6.57 27.01
N LYS A 32 -10.76 -5.81 26.17
CA LYS A 32 -10.98 -5.81 24.70
C LYS A 32 -10.76 -7.20 24.08
N LEU A 33 -9.83 -7.97 24.62
CA LEU A 33 -9.48 -9.30 24.12
C LEU A 33 -10.28 -10.44 24.77
N ASN A 34 -11.16 -10.13 25.74
CA ASN A 34 -11.89 -11.11 26.55
C ASN A 34 -10.97 -12.14 27.23
N ILE A 35 -9.84 -11.68 27.78
CA ILE A 35 -8.89 -12.50 28.55
C ILE A 35 -8.55 -11.81 29.88
N THR A 36 -7.81 -12.49 30.75
CA THR A 36 -7.39 -11.90 32.04
C THR A 36 -6.19 -10.96 31.86
N HIS A 37 -6.06 -9.99 32.77
CA HIS A 37 -4.86 -9.14 32.84
C HIS A 37 -3.56 -9.97 32.95
N GLY A 38 -3.59 -11.05 33.74
CA GLY A 38 -2.45 -11.98 33.87
C GLY A 38 -2.08 -12.65 32.54
N ALA A 39 -3.07 -13.00 31.70
CA ALA A 39 -2.83 -13.53 30.37
C ALA A 39 -2.17 -12.50 29.45
N VAL A 40 -2.66 -11.25 29.42
CA VAL A 40 -2.01 -10.16 28.66
C VAL A 40 -0.56 -9.99 29.11
N SER A 41 -0.32 -9.85 30.42
CA SER A 41 1.03 -9.66 30.96
C SER A 41 1.98 -10.81 30.58
N ARG A 42 1.50 -12.06 30.63
CA ARG A 42 2.28 -13.25 30.22
C ARG A 42 2.60 -13.25 28.73
N GLN A 43 1.65 -12.85 27.88
CA GLN A 43 1.88 -12.78 26.43
C GLN A 43 2.88 -11.66 26.08
N ILE A 44 2.82 -10.51 26.75
CA ILE A 44 3.82 -9.45 26.59
C ILE A 44 5.20 -9.93 27.05
N ALA A 45 5.30 -10.57 28.22
CA ALA A 45 6.57 -11.12 28.69
C ALA A 45 7.17 -12.12 27.70
N LYS A 46 6.34 -13.03 27.15
CA LYS A 46 6.78 -13.99 26.13
C LYS A 46 7.28 -13.30 24.85
N LEU A 47 6.66 -12.20 24.42
CA LEU A 47 7.13 -11.41 23.28
C LEU A 47 8.49 -10.77 23.56
N GLU A 48 8.63 -10.15 24.73
CA GLU A 48 9.88 -9.51 25.15
C GLU A 48 11.02 -10.51 25.30
N ASP A 49 10.73 -11.71 25.83
CA ASP A 49 11.70 -12.81 25.94
C ASP A 49 12.13 -13.31 24.56
N TRP A 50 11.20 -13.43 23.61
CA TRP A 50 11.51 -13.82 22.23
C TRP A 50 12.34 -12.76 21.49
N LEU A 51 12.01 -11.47 21.68
CA LEU A 51 12.75 -10.35 21.08
C LEU A 51 14.11 -10.09 21.76
N GLY A 52 14.27 -10.51 23.02
CA GLY A 52 15.41 -10.16 23.85
C GLY A 52 15.44 -8.69 24.31
N LEU A 53 14.31 -7.97 24.21
CA LEU A 53 14.21 -6.55 24.56
C LEU A 53 12.82 -6.18 25.09
N LYS A 54 12.75 -5.04 25.80
CA LYS A 54 11.49 -4.49 26.33
C LYS A 54 10.78 -3.65 25.28
N VAL A 55 9.47 -3.86 25.17
CA VAL A 55 8.60 -3.11 24.24
C VAL A 55 7.66 -2.14 24.94
N PHE A 56 7.51 -2.27 26.27
CA PHE A 56 6.76 -1.33 27.10
C PHE A 56 7.59 -0.78 28.27
N ASP A 57 7.41 0.50 28.54
CA ASP A 57 7.74 1.15 29.80
C ASP A 57 6.50 1.16 30.70
N ARG A 58 6.66 0.72 31.94
CA ARG A 58 5.58 0.69 32.95
C ARG A 58 5.72 1.91 33.85
N GLY A 59 4.72 2.78 33.86
CA GLY A 59 4.71 4.01 34.65
C GLY A 59 3.48 4.13 35.55
N ALA A 60 3.47 5.18 36.39
CA ALA A 60 2.37 5.44 37.33
C ALA A 60 1.01 5.72 36.65
N ARG A 61 0.99 6.06 35.36
CA ARG A 61 -0.22 6.39 34.58
C ARG A 61 -0.61 5.31 33.56
N GLY A 62 0.02 4.13 33.61
CA GLY A 62 -0.26 3.03 32.68
C GLY A 62 1.01 2.53 32.00
N VAL A 63 0.86 2.05 30.77
CA VAL A 63 1.96 1.52 29.95
C VAL A 63 2.15 2.35 28.69
N SER A 64 3.40 2.64 28.35
CA SER A 64 3.80 3.33 27.12
C SER A 64 4.79 2.49 26.33
N LEU A 65 4.79 2.63 25.01
CA LEU A 65 5.75 1.92 24.17
C LEU A 65 7.16 2.49 24.33
N THR A 66 8.15 1.61 24.35
CA THR A 66 9.56 1.99 24.17
C THR A 66 9.79 2.45 22.73
N ILE A 67 10.99 2.95 22.40
CA ILE A 67 11.36 3.26 21.01
C ILE A 67 11.22 2.00 20.13
N GLU A 68 11.72 0.86 20.59
CA GLU A 68 11.62 -0.41 19.86
C GLU A 68 10.17 -0.91 19.82
N GLY A 69 9.40 -0.71 20.89
CA GLY A 69 7.97 -0.98 20.91
C GLY A 69 7.20 -0.18 19.85
N ASN A 70 7.50 1.10 19.66
CA ASN A 70 6.88 1.90 18.60
C ASN A 70 7.20 1.35 17.20
N ARG A 71 8.45 0.97 16.94
CA ARG A 71 8.85 0.38 15.65
C ARG A 71 8.12 -0.93 15.39
N LEU A 72 8.03 -1.80 16.41
CA LEU A 72 7.31 -3.07 16.30
C LEU A 72 5.81 -2.85 16.10
N HIS A 73 5.22 -1.88 16.79
CA HIS A 73 3.80 -1.58 16.69
C HIS A 73 3.41 -1.15 15.26
N LEU A 74 4.21 -0.30 14.62
CA LEU A 74 3.99 0.11 13.23
C LEU A 74 3.92 -1.11 12.29
N ARG A 75 4.92 -2.01 12.36
CA ARG A 75 4.95 -3.22 11.51
C ARG A 75 3.84 -4.23 11.86
N THR A 76 3.51 -4.36 13.13
CA THR A 76 2.42 -5.25 13.58
C THR A 76 1.08 -4.75 13.07
N ALA A 77 0.83 -3.43 13.14
CA ALA A 77 -0.39 -2.81 12.63
C ALA A 77 -0.52 -2.96 11.11
N GLU A 78 0.57 -2.76 10.35
CA GLU A 78 0.62 -3.02 8.91
C GLU A 78 0.28 -4.48 8.57
N ALA A 79 0.89 -5.44 9.27
CA ALA A 79 0.66 -6.87 9.03
C ALA A 79 -0.80 -7.28 9.36
N PHE A 80 -1.36 -6.80 10.48
CA PHE A 80 -2.76 -7.06 10.81
C PHE A 80 -3.72 -6.39 9.83
N ALA A 81 -3.42 -5.18 9.37
CA ALA A 81 -4.18 -4.52 8.32
C ALA A 81 -4.18 -5.36 7.05
N LEU A 82 -3.01 -5.84 6.59
CA LEU A 82 -2.87 -6.71 5.42
C LEU A 82 -3.78 -7.95 5.53
N ILE A 83 -3.78 -8.64 6.67
CA ILE A 83 -4.61 -9.83 6.89
C ILE A 83 -6.10 -9.46 6.89
N SER A 84 -6.49 -8.37 7.56
CA SER A 84 -7.89 -7.94 7.67
C SER A 84 -8.48 -7.40 6.36
N THR A 85 -7.69 -6.73 5.52
CA THR A 85 -8.15 -6.16 4.23
C THR A 85 -8.57 -7.26 3.24
N HIS A 86 -8.07 -8.48 3.45
CA HIS A 86 -8.36 -9.65 2.61
C HIS A 86 -9.37 -10.62 3.25
N SER A 87 -9.82 -10.41 4.49
CA SER A 87 -10.74 -11.34 5.16
C SER A 87 -12.13 -11.39 4.53
N ASP A 88 -12.53 -10.32 3.83
CA ASP A 88 -13.78 -10.30 3.05
C ASP A 88 -13.83 -11.37 1.95
N ARG A 89 -12.67 -11.92 1.54
CA ARG A 89 -12.58 -12.98 0.54
C ARG A 89 -12.96 -14.36 1.07
N TRP A 90 -12.96 -14.54 2.39
CA TRP A 90 -13.22 -15.83 3.05
C TRP A 90 -14.65 -16.00 3.52
N VAL A 91 -15.41 -14.90 3.51
CA VAL A 91 -16.83 -14.88 3.84
C VAL A 91 -17.61 -14.88 2.54
N GLU A 92 -18.54 -15.82 2.40
CA GLU A 92 -19.48 -15.84 1.27
C GLU A 92 -20.10 -14.44 1.10
N PRO A 93 -20.09 -13.82 -0.11
CA PRO A 93 -20.49 -12.43 -0.26
C PRO A 93 -21.96 -12.22 0.10
N ARG A 94 -22.22 -11.87 1.36
CA ARG A 94 -23.53 -11.35 1.81
C ARG A 94 -23.50 -9.83 1.65
N GLY A 95 -23.80 -9.33 0.45
CA GLY A 95 -23.93 -7.90 0.20
C GLY A 95 -23.38 -7.43 -1.15
N THR A 96 -23.08 -6.13 -1.23
CA THR A 96 -22.48 -5.43 -2.38
C THR A 96 -21.18 -6.11 -2.81
N ALA A 97 -21.05 -6.47 -4.09
CA ALA A 97 -19.83 -7.08 -4.61
C ALA A 97 -18.66 -6.10 -4.51
N VAL A 98 -17.52 -6.54 -3.97
CA VAL A 98 -16.31 -5.73 -3.84
C VAL A 98 -15.39 -6.00 -5.02
N VAL A 99 -14.96 -4.94 -5.71
CA VAL A 99 -13.95 -5.01 -6.77
C VAL A 99 -12.71 -4.27 -6.31
N ARG A 100 -11.61 -5.01 -6.13
CA ARG A 100 -10.29 -4.47 -5.80
C ARG A 100 -9.54 -4.17 -7.09
N LEU A 101 -9.21 -2.91 -7.27
CA LEU A 101 -8.57 -2.39 -8.48
C LEU A 101 -7.27 -1.70 -8.09
N THR A 102 -6.21 -1.91 -8.86
CA THR A 102 -5.01 -1.08 -8.77
C THR A 102 -4.84 -0.20 -10.01
N SER A 103 -4.39 1.04 -9.85
CA SER A 103 -4.15 1.96 -10.98
C SER A 103 -3.00 2.92 -10.70
N ILE A 104 -2.31 3.37 -11.75
CA ILE A 104 -1.27 4.39 -11.62
C ILE A 104 -1.89 5.76 -11.23
N PRO A 105 -1.14 6.65 -10.55
CA PRO A 105 -1.68 7.91 -10.03
C PRO A 105 -2.39 8.78 -11.07
N SER A 106 -1.82 8.94 -12.27
CA SER A 106 -2.38 9.76 -13.35
C SER A 106 -3.77 9.26 -13.78
N VAL A 107 -3.89 7.95 -14.01
CA VAL A 107 -5.16 7.33 -14.41
C VAL A 107 -6.17 7.34 -13.26
N SER A 108 -5.72 7.05 -12.04
CA SER A 108 -6.56 7.06 -10.84
C SER A 108 -7.21 8.44 -10.66
N GLY A 109 -6.42 9.50 -10.64
CA GLY A 109 -6.90 10.86 -10.40
C GLY A 109 -7.67 11.47 -11.57
N LEU A 110 -7.13 11.38 -12.78
CA LEU A 110 -7.65 12.14 -13.93
C LEU A 110 -8.77 11.42 -14.68
N TRP A 111 -8.79 10.08 -14.65
CA TRP A 111 -9.70 9.29 -15.47
C TRP A 111 -10.69 8.47 -14.64
N LEU A 112 -10.22 7.78 -13.60
CA LEU A 112 -11.04 6.85 -12.83
C LEU A 112 -11.94 7.56 -11.81
N MET A 113 -11.37 8.47 -11.00
CA MET A 113 -12.13 9.17 -9.95
C MET A 113 -13.41 9.86 -10.45
N PRO A 114 -13.41 10.60 -11.59
CA PRO A 114 -14.63 11.19 -12.13
C PRO A 114 -15.73 10.18 -12.49
N ARG A 115 -15.38 8.91 -12.71
CA ARG A 115 -16.28 7.82 -13.13
C ARG A 115 -16.71 6.93 -11.96
N MET A 116 -16.05 7.07 -10.81
CA MET A 116 -16.19 6.18 -9.66
C MET A 116 -17.64 6.15 -9.16
N ALA A 117 -18.26 7.32 -8.99
CA ALA A 117 -19.65 7.41 -8.54
C ALA A 117 -20.65 6.70 -9.46
N ALA A 118 -20.42 6.71 -10.78
CA ALA A 118 -21.28 6.02 -11.73
C ALA A 118 -21.09 4.49 -11.68
N LEU A 119 -19.86 4.03 -11.40
CA LEU A 119 -19.54 2.62 -11.29
C LEU A 119 -20.15 2.00 -10.02
N GLU A 120 -20.06 2.67 -8.87
CA GLU A 120 -20.63 2.15 -7.63
C GLU A 120 -22.17 2.17 -7.63
N ASN A 121 -22.78 3.15 -8.29
CA ASN A 121 -24.24 3.30 -8.38
C ASN A 121 -24.88 2.53 -9.55
N ASN A 122 -24.16 1.59 -10.17
CA ASN A 122 -24.71 0.70 -11.20
C ASN A 122 -25.72 -0.30 -10.58
N PRO A 123 -26.74 -0.81 -11.33
CA PRO A 123 -27.69 -1.84 -10.88
C PRO A 123 -27.11 -3.01 -10.07
N SER A 124 -25.86 -3.41 -10.33
CA SER A 124 -25.20 -4.51 -9.59
C SER A 124 -24.69 -4.11 -8.20
N LYS A 125 -24.69 -2.82 -7.86
CA LYS A 125 -24.09 -2.19 -6.66
C LYS A 125 -22.70 -2.75 -6.36
N LEU A 126 -21.69 -2.00 -6.78
CA LEU A 126 -20.29 -2.38 -6.57
C LEU A 126 -19.69 -1.50 -5.47
N ARG A 127 -18.82 -2.08 -4.65
CA ARG A 127 -17.90 -1.34 -3.80
C ARG A 127 -16.52 -1.42 -4.43
N ILE A 128 -15.94 -0.28 -4.80
CA ILE A 128 -14.62 -0.27 -5.42
C ILE A 128 -13.58 0.04 -4.35
N VAL A 129 -12.60 -0.85 -4.20
CA VAL A 129 -11.42 -0.61 -3.36
C VAL A 129 -10.27 -0.32 -4.31
N LEU A 130 -9.85 0.94 -4.37
CA LEU A 130 -8.76 1.38 -5.23
C LEU A 130 -7.46 1.44 -4.45
N ASP A 131 -6.45 0.74 -4.95
CA ASP A 131 -5.06 0.91 -4.57
C ASP A 131 -4.31 1.71 -5.66
N VAL A 132 -3.55 2.73 -5.25
CA VAL A 132 -2.82 3.60 -6.17
C VAL A 132 -1.34 3.31 -6.03
N ASP A 133 -0.83 2.50 -6.96
CA ASP A 133 0.58 2.10 -7.00
C ASP A 133 1.09 2.06 -8.45
N ILE A 134 2.36 2.42 -8.63
CA ILE A 134 3.12 2.38 -9.88
C ILE A 134 3.70 0.98 -10.11
N ARG A 135 3.88 0.18 -9.05
CA ARG A 135 4.42 -1.17 -9.14
C ARG A 135 3.55 -2.08 -10.00
N GLN A 136 4.20 -3.02 -10.69
CA GLN A 136 3.50 -4.17 -11.27
C GLN A 136 3.13 -5.11 -10.13
N ALA A 137 1.88 -5.00 -9.66
CA ALA A 137 1.35 -5.86 -8.63
C ALA A 137 1.12 -7.28 -9.16
N ASP A 138 1.39 -8.28 -8.33
CA ASP A 138 0.89 -9.62 -8.60
C ASP A 138 -0.58 -9.69 -8.20
N LEU A 139 -1.48 -9.69 -9.20
CA LEU A 139 -2.92 -9.69 -8.99
C LEU A 139 -3.37 -10.87 -8.10
N ALA A 140 -2.76 -12.05 -8.30
CA ALA A 140 -3.16 -13.26 -7.61
C ALA A 140 -2.75 -13.21 -6.13
N ASP A 141 -1.48 -12.91 -5.87
CA ASP A 141 -0.90 -12.91 -4.53
C ASP A 141 -1.36 -11.71 -3.69
N GLU A 142 -1.57 -10.55 -4.31
CA GLU A 142 -1.98 -9.31 -3.63
C GLU A 142 -3.49 -9.14 -3.56
N GLY A 143 -4.23 -10.13 -4.07
CA GLY A 143 -5.67 -10.14 -4.02
C GLY A 143 -6.37 -8.97 -4.71
N ILE A 144 -5.82 -8.60 -5.86
CA ILE A 144 -6.34 -7.55 -6.72
C ILE A 144 -7.11 -8.22 -7.86
N ASP A 145 -8.33 -7.74 -8.12
CA ASP A 145 -9.19 -8.32 -9.15
C ASP A 145 -8.85 -7.73 -10.54
N LEU A 146 -8.47 -6.45 -10.59
CA LEU A 146 -8.15 -5.73 -11.83
C LEU A 146 -6.92 -4.82 -11.66
N SER A 147 -6.11 -4.67 -12.70
CA SER A 147 -5.06 -3.63 -12.76
C SER A 147 -5.19 -2.77 -14.01
N ILE A 148 -5.17 -1.45 -13.82
CA ILE A 148 -5.03 -0.48 -14.91
C ILE A 148 -3.59 0.04 -14.91
N ARG A 149 -2.89 -0.16 -16.03
CA ARG A 149 -1.48 0.21 -16.21
C ARG A 149 -1.27 0.73 -17.62
N CYS A 150 -0.28 1.62 -17.77
CA CYS A 150 0.22 2.03 -19.07
C CYS A 150 1.24 1.01 -19.58
N GLY A 151 1.07 0.56 -20.81
CA GLY A 151 1.95 -0.41 -21.43
C GLY A 151 1.30 -1.11 -22.62
N ARG A 152 2.03 -2.05 -23.20
CA ARG A 152 1.57 -2.81 -24.38
C ARG A 152 0.63 -3.98 -24.04
N GLY A 153 0.35 -4.19 -22.74
CA GLY A 153 -0.37 -5.37 -22.26
C GLY A 153 0.41 -6.66 -22.51
N GLY A 154 -0.31 -7.77 -22.69
CA GLY A 154 0.27 -9.06 -23.10
C GLY A 154 0.99 -9.81 -21.99
N ILE A 155 0.65 -9.55 -20.73
CA ILE A 155 1.23 -10.26 -19.58
C ILE A 155 0.76 -11.73 -19.64
N PRO A 156 1.69 -12.71 -19.65
CA PRO A 156 1.32 -14.12 -19.65
C PRO A 156 0.37 -14.46 -18.50
N GLY A 157 -0.66 -15.26 -18.78
CA GLY A 157 -1.65 -15.66 -17.78
C GLY A 157 -2.66 -14.55 -17.40
N ARG A 158 -2.64 -13.39 -18.06
CA ARG A 158 -3.61 -12.30 -17.82
C ARG A 158 -4.34 -11.92 -19.10
N VAL A 159 -5.62 -11.56 -18.95
CA VAL A 159 -6.39 -10.91 -20.02
C VAL A 159 -6.09 -9.41 -19.97
N SER A 160 -5.60 -8.86 -21.06
CA SER A 160 -5.33 -7.42 -21.19
C SER A 160 -6.37 -6.79 -22.11
N VAL A 161 -6.99 -5.69 -21.69
CA VAL A 161 -7.94 -4.91 -22.49
C VAL A 161 -7.42 -3.48 -22.61
N GLN A 162 -7.32 -2.97 -23.83
CA GLN A 162 -6.96 -1.58 -24.07
C GLN A 162 -8.15 -0.67 -23.72
N LEU A 163 -7.94 0.29 -22.82
CA LEU A 163 -8.98 1.24 -22.40
C LEU A 163 -8.96 2.52 -23.24
N PHE A 164 -7.77 3.09 -23.43
CA PHE A 164 -7.53 4.31 -24.21
C PHE A 164 -6.03 4.44 -24.49
N GLU A 165 -5.67 5.42 -25.32
CA GLU A 165 -4.28 5.77 -25.62
C GLU A 165 -3.86 7.00 -24.81
N GLU A 166 -2.63 6.97 -24.30
CA GLU A 166 -1.99 8.08 -23.59
C GLU A 166 -0.97 8.76 -24.51
N HIS A 167 -1.05 10.08 -24.62
CA HIS A 167 -0.08 10.88 -25.35
C HIS A 167 0.89 11.55 -24.38
N VAL A 168 2.16 11.15 -24.45
CA VAL A 168 3.24 11.74 -23.65
C VAL A 168 4.04 12.70 -24.52
N PHE A 169 4.21 13.94 -24.07
CA PHE A 169 4.96 14.97 -24.77
C PHE A 169 5.63 15.95 -23.80
N PRO A 170 6.74 16.59 -24.20
CA PRO A 170 7.41 17.63 -23.42
C PRO A 170 6.50 18.81 -23.14
N VAL A 171 6.55 19.32 -21.92
CA VAL A 171 5.84 20.53 -21.50
C VAL A 171 6.84 21.54 -20.92
N ALA A 172 6.60 22.82 -21.18
CA ALA A 172 7.41 23.93 -20.71
C ALA A 172 6.51 25.16 -20.46
N SER A 173 7.02 26.17 -19.75
CA SER A 173 6.30 27.45 -19.64
C SER A 173 6.09 28.09 -21.02
N PRO A 174 5.05 28.93 -21.20
CA PRO A 174 4.78 29.56 -22.49
C PRO A 174 5.97 30.38 -23.05
N GLU A 175 6.76 31.01 -22.18
CA GLU A 175 7.97 31.75 -22.55
C GLU A 175 9.06 30.80 -23.05
N LEU A 176 9.38 29.76 -22.27
CA LEU A 176 10.43 28.80 -22.59
C LEU A 176 10.07 27.97 -23.83
N ALA A 177 8.81 27.57 -24.00
CA ALA A 177 8.34 26.86 -25.18
C ALA A 177 8.51 27.70 -26.46
N ARG A 178 8.30 29.02 -26.39
CA ARG A 178 8.56 29.93 -27.52
C ARG A 178 10.04 30.06 -27.83
N GLU A 179 10.89 30.15 -26.80
CA GLU A 179 12.35 30.20 -26.96
C GLU A 179 12.90 28.92 -27.60
N ILE A 180 12.46 27.76 -27.12
CA ILE A 180 12.83 26.44 -27.66
C ILE A 180 12.36 26.27 -29.11
N GLY A 181 11.17 26.79 -29.44
CA GLY A 181 10.57 26.76 -30.77
C GLY A 181 9.99 25.40 -31.18
N ARG A 182 9.90 25.11 -32.49
CA ARG A 182 9.56 23.79 -33.07
C ARG A 182 10.75 23.23 -33.89
N GLY A 183 10.77 21.92 -34.17
CA GLY A 183 11.88 21.24 -34.88
C GLY A 183 12.52 20.08 -34.13
N ASP A 184 13.81 19.86 -34.36
CA ASP A 184 14.61 18.72 -33.88
C ASP A 184 14.52 18.50 -32.35
N PRO A 185 14.04 17.34 -31.87
CA PRO A 185 13.97 17.01 -30.45
C PRO A 185 15.30 17.21 -29.68
N ALA A 186 16.46 17.07 -30.33
CA ALA A 186 17.76 17.17 -29.67
C ALA A 186 18.01 18.53 -29.01
N ARG A 187 17.32 19.60 -29.44
CA ARG A 187 17.42 20.92 -28.81
C ARG A 187 16.92 20.95 -27.37
N LEU A 188 16.03 20.03 -26.97
CA LEU A 188 15.56 19.92 -25.59
C LEU A 188 16.69 19.54 -24.64
N LEU A 189 17.71 18.81 -25.12
CA LEU A 189 18.88 18.40 -24.33
C LEU A 189 19.77 19.58 -23.89
N LYS A 190 19.54 20.78 -24.44
CA LYS A 190 20.22 22.02 -24.01
C LYS A 190 19.66 22.57 -22.69
N TYR A 191 18.53 22.06 -22.23
CA TYR A 191 17.82 22.53 -21.05
C TYR A 191 17.79 21.44 -19.97
N PRO A 192 17.70 21.83 -18.68
CA PRO A 192 17.46 20.87 -17.62
C PRO A 192 16.11 20.17 -17.82
N LEU A 193 16.13 18.84 -17.92
CA LEU A 193 14.93 18.02 -18.06
C LEU A 193 14.42 17.62 -16.67
N ILE A 194 13.20 18.01 -16.36
CA ILE A 194 12.54 17.61 -15.11
C ILE A 194 11.89 16.24 -15.33
N ASN A 195 12.09 15.33 -14.39
CA ASN A 195 11.40 14.05 -14.32
C ASN A 195 10.76 13.85 -12.95
N ASP A 196 9.74 12.99 -12.91
CA ASP A 196 9.08 12.59 -11.66
C ASP A 196 10.00 11.64 -10.87
N SER A 197 10.02 10.35 -11.24
CA SER A 197 10.82 9.34 -10.52
C SER A 197 12.17 9.06 -11.15
N ASP A 198 12.22 8.93 -12.49
CA ASP A 198 13.43 8.62 -13.23
C ASP A 198 13.40 9.19 -14.67
N ALA A 199 14.49 9.01 -15.42
CA ALA A 199 14.61 9.48 -16.80
C ALA A 199 13.90 8.58 -17.84
N SER A 200 13.17 7.53 -17.43
CA SER A 200 12.65 6.51 -18.37
C SER A 200 11.60 7.09 -19.32
N ALA A 201 10.76 8.01 -18.86
CA ALA A 201 9.78 8.71 -19.72
C ALA A 201 10.47 9.54 -20.81
N TRP A 202 11.54 10.27 -20.46
CA TRP A 202 12.33 11.03 -21.43
C TRP A 202 13.02 10.11 -22.44
N ARG A 203 13.64 9.02 -21.99
CA ARG A 203 14.25 8.03 -22.90
C ARG A 203 13.24 7.43 -23.86
N ALA A 204 12.06 7.05 -23.37
CA ALA A 204 11.00 6.49 -24.20
C ALA A 204 10.50 7.52 -25.24
N TRP A 205 10.36 8.78 -24.84
CA TRP A 205 9.95 9.85 -25.75
C TRP A 205 11.00 10.14 -26.83
N PHE A 206 12.28 10.30 -26.46
CA PHE A 206 13.38 10.50 -27.42
C PHE A 206 13.53 9.31 -28.38
N ALA A 207 13.46 8.08 -27.88
CA ALA A 207 13.48 6.88 -28.72
C ALA A 207 12.34 6.85 -29.74
N ALA A 208 11.13 7.28 -29.34
CA ALA A 208 10.00 7.41 -30.26
C ALA A 208 10.21 8.50 -31.33
N GLN A 209 11.12 9.46 -31.12
CA GLN A 209 11.55 10.43 -32.11
C GLN A 209 12.78 10.00 -32.92
N GLY A 210 13.29 8.78 -32.71
CA GLY A 210 14.47 8.25 -33.39
C GLY A 210 15.81 8.67 -32.78
N MET A 211 15.82 9.07 -31.51
CA MET A 211 17.01 9.43 -30.74
C MET A 211 17.37 8.41 -29.66
#